data_AF-A0A524EF51-F1
#
_entry.id   AF-A0A524EF51-F1
#
_cell.length_a   1.000
_cell.length_b   1.000
_cell.length_c   1.000
_cell.angle_alpha   90.00
_cell.angle_beta   90.00
_cell.angle_gamma   90.00
#
_symmetry.space_group_name_H-M   'P 1'
#
loop_
_entity.id
_entity.type
_entity.pdbx_description
1 polymer ?
#
loop_
_entity_poly.entity_id
_entity_poly.type
_entity_poly.pdbx_seq_one_letter_code
_entity_poly.pdbx_strand_id
1 'polypeptide(L)'
;MNLNFDDQSYIKSEFKQKLRWFEEEFDLIFKNKTYNYTKGDFELANEILDRLSETINEYKNEKLLYYLVNTLNSIERKHPEFFSE
;
A
#
# COMPACT_ATOMS: atom_id res chain seq x y z
N MET A 1 -17.06 -5.76 30.11
CA MET A 1 -16.38 -5.08 28.99
C MET A 1 -14.96 -5.59 28.94
N ASN A 2 -14.62 -6.35 27.91
CA ASN A 2 -13.29 -6.93 27.73
C ASN A 2 -12.49 -5.95 26.85
N LEU A 3 -11.98 -4.88 27.47
CA LEU A 3 -11.38 -3.71 26.80
C LEU A 3 -10.33 -4.08 25.74
N ASN A 4 -9.57 -5.16 25.97
CA ASN A 4 -8.52 -5.63 25.05
C ASN A 4 -9.00 -6.16 23.70
N PHE A 5 -10.23 -6.68 23.60
CA PHE A 5 -10.71 -7.28 22.34
C PHE A 5 -11.23 -6.22 21.37
N ASP A 6 -11.91 -5.20 21.90
CA ASP A 6 -12.41 -4.07 21.11
C ASP A 6 -11.25 -3.22 20.56
N ASP A 7 -10.21 -2.98 21.37
CA ASP A 7 -9.05 -2.19 20.96
C ASP A 7 -8.26 -2.85 19.80
N GLN A 8 -8.05 -4.16 19.84
CA GLN A 8 -7.39 -4.88 18.75
C GLN A 8 -8.22 -4.90 17.46
N SER A 9 -9.55 -4.98 17.60
CA SER A 9 -10.47 -4.94 16.45
C SER A 9 -10.46 -3.56 15.79
N TYR A 10 -10.45 -2.50 16.60
CA TYR A 10 -10.40 -1.11 16.15
C TYR A 10 -9.08 -0.82 15.44
N ILE A 11 -7.93 -1.15 16.04
CA ILE A 11 -6.60 -0.96 15.43
C ILE A 11 -6.50 -1.67 14.08
N LYS A 12 -7.03 -2.89 13.97
CA LYS A 12 -7.06 -3.64 12.71
C LYS A 12 -7.95 -2.98 11.66
N SER A 13 -9.09 -2.43 12.07
CA SER A 13 -10.01 -1.72 11.16
C SER A 13 -9.37 -0.44 10.62
N GLU A 14 -8.78 0.36 11.50
CA GLU A 14 -8.07 1.59 11.15
C GLU A 14 -6.89 1.30 10.21
N PHE A 15 -6.13 0.25 10.50
CA PHE A 15 -5.02 -0.17 9.64
C PHE A 15 -5.50 -0.50 8.21
N LYS A 16 -6.58 -1.27 8.09
CA LYS A 16 -7.16 -1.61 6.78
C LYS A 16 -7.70 -0.39 6.03
N GLN A 17 -8.31 0.56 6.74
CA GLN A 17 -8.79 1.79 6.14
C GLN A 17 -7.63 2.61 5.58
N LYS A 18 -6.53 2.73 6.33
CA LYS A 18 -5.32 3.43 5.86
C LYS A 18 -4.71 2.77 4.63
N LEU A 19 -4.66 1.43 4.58
CA LEU A 19 -4.16 0.72 3.41
C LEU A 19 -5.07 0.89 2.19
N ARG A 20 -6.39 0.87 2.39
CA ARG A 20 -7.33 1.17 1.31
C ARG A 20 -7.15 2.58 0.78
N TRP A 21 -7.05 3.57 1.68
CA TRP A 21 -6.81 4.95 1.30
C TRP A 21 -5.50 5.08 0.53
N PHE A 22 -4.43 4.40 0.97
CA PHE A 22 -3.15 4.36 0.25
C PHE A 22 -3.30 3.82 -1.18
N GLU A 23 -4.01 2.71 -1.38
CA GLU A 23 -4.28 2.17 -2.72
C GLU A 23 -5.09 3.16 -3.59
N GLU A 24 -6.09 3.82 -3.00
CA GLU A 24 -6.92 4.80 -3.70
C GLU A 24 -6.12 6.04 -4.12
N GLU A 25 -5.24 6.56 -3.26
CA GLU A 25 -4.36 7.68 -3.59
C GLU A 25 -3.35 7.31 -4.67
N PHE A 26 -2.74 6.12 -4.58
CA PHE A 26 -1.84 5.63 -5.62
C PHE A 26 -2.58 5.53 -6.96
N ASP A 27 -3.79 4.97 -6.97
CA ASP A 27 -4.66 4.94 -8.14
C ASP A 27 -4.95 6.36 -8.64
N LEU A 28 -5.29 7.32 -7.79
CA LEU A 28 -5.60 8.71 -8.20
C LEU A 28 -4.42 9.40 -8.88
N ILE A 29 -3.20 9.15 -8.42
CA ILE A 29 -1.98 9.77 -8.98
C ILE A 29 -1.67 9.22 -10.38
N PHE A 30 -1.83 7.92 -10.59
CA PHE A 30 -1.29 7.24 -11.78
C PHE A 30 -2.35 6.73 -12.76
N LYS A 31 -3.56 6.38 -12.33
CA LYS A 31 -4.61 5.74 -13.16
C LYS A 31 -5.01 6.54 -14.40
N ASN A 32 -4.95 7.87 -14.34
CA ASN A 32 -5.34 8.73 -15.46
C ASN A 32 -4.18 9.08 -16.40
N LYS A 33 -2.95 8.60 -16.12
CA LYS A 33 -1.74 8.89 -16.92
C LYS A 33 -1.46 7.85 -18.01
N THR A 34 -2.46 7.00 -18.30
CA THR A 34 -2.41 5.91 -19.29
C THR A 34 -1.56 6.27 -20.52
N TYR A 35 -0.41 5.61 -20.61
CA TYR A 35 0.56 5.59 -21.72
C TYR A 35 1.62 6.71 -21.83
N ASN A 36 1.62 7.73 -20.96
CA ASN A 36 2.65 8.79 -20.97
C ASN A 36 3.27 9.01 -19.58
N TYR A 37 3.68 7.93 -18.92
CA TYR A 37 4.47 8.05 -17.70
C TYR A 37 5.81 8.72 -18.03
N THR A 38 6.05 9.85 -17.37
CA THR A 38 7.34 10.53 -17.42
C THR A 38 8.33 9.83 -16.49
N LYS A 39 9.63 10.08 -16.69
CA LYS A 39 10.67 9.61 -15.75
C LYS A 39 10.36 10.01 -14.29
N GLY A 40 9.82 11.21 -14.09
CA GLY A 40 9.42 11.68 -12.77
C GLY A 40 8.23 10.92 -12.17
N ASP A 41 7.34 10.36 -13.00
CA ASP A 41 6.24 9.51 -12.52
C ASP A 41 6.79 8.18 -11.98
N PHE A 42 7.75 7.58 -12.68
CA PHE A 42 8.44 6.37 -12.20
C PHE A 42 9.25 6.65 -10.94
N GLU A 43 9.99 7.76 -10.88
CA GLU A 43 10.73 8.16 -9.67
C GLU A 43 9.81 8.33 -8.46
N LEU A 44 8.68 9.01 -8.63
CA LEU A 44 7.69 9.19 -7.56
C LEU A 44 7.04 7.85 -7.15
N ALA A 45 6.65 7.02 -8.11
CA ALA A 45 6.08 5.70 -7.83
C ALA A 45 7.07 4.84 -7.04
N ASN A 46 8.34 4.81 -7.45
CA ASN A 46 9.40 4.07 -6.77
C ASN A 46 9.61 4.59 -5.35
N GLU A 47 9.71 5.90 -5.13
CA GLU A 47 9.84 6.46 -3.78
C GLU A 47 8.68 6.07 -2.84
N ILE A 48 7.45 6.02 -3.38
CA ILE A 48 6.26 5.61 -2.62
C ILE A 48 6.32 4.10 -2.30
N LEU A 49 6.64 3.27 -3.29
CA LEU A 49 6.72 1.81 -3.15
C LEU A 49 7.88 1.37 -2.27
N ASP A 50 9.01 2.07 -2.30
CA ASP A 50 10.16 1.85 -1.44
C ASP A 50 9.79 2.07 0.03
N ARG A 51 9.11 3.17 0.35
CA ARG A 51 8.62 3.43 1.73
C ARG A 51 7.63 2.38 2.22
N LEU A 52 6.76 1.89 1.34
CA LEU A 52 5.86 0.78 1.67
C LEU A 52 6.67 -0.50 1.96
N SER A 53 7.69 -0.77 1.15
CA SER A 53 8.57 -1.94 1.28
C SER A 53 9.41 -1.88 2.56
N GLU A 54 9.95 -0.72 2.91
CA GLU A 54 10.63 -0.48 4.19
C GLU A 54 9.68 -0.75 5.37
N THR A 55 8.44 -0.23 5.29
CA THR A 55 7.41 -0.46 6.31
C THR A 55 7.08 -1.95 6.46
N ILE A 56 7.02 -2.69 5.35
CA ILE A 56 6.83 -4.16 5.33
C ILE A 56 7.99 -4.85 6.05
N ASN A 57 9.22 -4.48 5.73
CA ASN A 57 10.43 -5.11 6.27
C ASN A 57 10.60 -4.88 7.79
N GLU A 58 10.11 -3.77 8.31
CA GLU A 58 10.19 -3.44 9.74
C GLU A 58 9.05 -4.07 10.57
N TYR A 59 7.96 -4.50 9.93
CA TYR A 59 6.76 -4.96 10.62
C TYR A 59 6.88 -6.40 11.15
N LYS A 60 6.92 -6.54 12.47
CA LYS A 60 7.03 -7.85 13.16
C LYS A 60 5.69 -8.59 13.35
N ASN A 61 4.56 -7.91 13.12
CA ASN A 61 3.24 -8.50 13.30
C ASN A 61 2.78 -9.20 12.02
N GLU A 62 2.83 -10.54 11.99
CA GLU A 62 2.49 -11.36 10.83
C GLU A 62 1.11 -11.07 10.23
N LYS A 63 0.10 -10.78 11.07
CA LYS A 63 -1.26 -10.49 10.59
C LYS A 63 -1.35 -9.15 9.86
N LEU A 64 -0.57 -8.16 10.31
CA LEU A 64 -0.53 -6.83 9.69
C LEU A 64 0.38 -6.83 8.47
N LEU A 65 1.48 -7.60 8.52
CA LEU A 65 2.34 -7.89 7.38
C LEU A 65 1.55 -8.47 6.21
N TYR A 66 0.65 -9.43 6.48
CA TYR A 66 -0.24 -9.98 5.46
C TYR A 66 -1.08 -8.90 4.74
N TYR A 67 -1.60 -7.91 5.47
CA TYR A 67 -2.36 -6.82 4.84
C TYR A 67 -1.48 -5.90 4.01
N LEU A 68 -0.27 -5.57 4.48
CA LEU A 68 0.68 -4.75 3.73
C LEU A 68 1.09 -5.43 2.41
N VAL A 69 1.45 -6.71 2.47
CA VAL A 69 1.84 -7.50 1.29
C VAL A 69 0.68 -7.61 0.30
N ASN A 70 -0.54 -7.83 0.79
CA ASN A 70 -1.71 -7.84 -0.08
C ASN A 70 -1.98 -6.49 -0.76
N THR A 71 -1.72 -5.38 -0.07
CA THR A 71 -1.84 -4.05 -0.66
C THR A 71 -0.78 -3.81 -1.74
N LEU A 72 0.46 -4.23 -1.50
CA LEU A 72 1.51 -4.18 -2.53
C LEU A 72 1.13 -4.99 -3.77
N ASN A 73 0.66 -6.23 -3.59
CA ASN A 73 0.18 -7.09 -4.68
C ASN A 73 -1.04 -6.51 -5.41
N SER A 74 -1.92 -5.79 -4.69
CA SER A 74 -3.07 -5.10 -5.29
C SER A 74 -2.61 -3.99 -6.23
N ILE A 75 -1.62 -3.21 -5.80
CA ILE A 75 -1.04 -2.12 -6.59
C ILE A 75 -0.32 -2.66 -7.82
N GLU A 76 0.52 -3.69 -7.67
CA GLU A 76 1.22 -4.35 -8.77
C GLU A 76 0.26 -4.84 -9.86
N ARG A 77 -0.88 -5.43 -9.46
CA ARG A 77 -1.90 -5.89 -10.42
C ARG A 77 -2.58 -4.75 -11.18
N LYS A 78 -2.75 -3.60 -10.54
CA LYS A 78 -3.43 -2.44 -11.13
C LYS A 78 -2.49 -1.58 -11.98
N HIS A 79 -1.22 -1.50 -11.60
CA HIS A 79 -0.20 -0.67 -12.24
C HIS A 79 1.08 -1.48 -12.51
N PRO A 80 1.01 -2.56 -13.31
CA PRO A 80 2.15 -3.42 -13.58
C PRO A 80 3.36 -2.68 -14.18
N GLU A 81 3.12 -1.56 -14.86
CA GLU A 81 4.14 -0.69 -15.46
C GLU A 81 5.22 -0.23 -14.47
N PHE A 82 4.91 -0.07 -13.18
CA PHE A 82 5.88 0.35 -12.16
C PHE A 82 6.69 -0.82 -11.59
N PHE A 83 6.40 -2.05 -11.99
CA PHE A 83 7.03 -3.27 -11.49
C PHE A 83 7.77 -4.06 -12.58
N SER A 84 7.57 -3.73 -13.84
CA SER A 84 8.30 -4.29 -14.98
C SER A 84 9.64 -3.58 -15.18
N GLU A 85 10.76 -4.31 -15.01
CA GLU A 85 12.11 -3.91 -15.43
C GLU A 85 12.24 -3.76 -16.96
#